data_AF-A0A8C8JID5-F1
#
_entry.id   AF-A0A8C8JID5-F1
#
_cell.length_a   1.000
_cell.length_b   1.000
_cell.length_c   1.000
_cell.angle_alpha   90.00
_cell.angle_beta   90.00
_cell.angle_gamma   90.00
#
_symmetry.space_group_name_H-M   'P 1'
#
loop_
_entity.id
_entity.type
_entity.pdbx_description
1 polymer ?
#
loop_
_entity_poly.entity_id
_entity_poly.type
_entity_poly.pdbx_seq_one_letter_code
_entity_poly.pdbx_strand_id
1 'polypeptide(L)'
;LSQRSCLSLSLSCWVCFATDEDDRTAEWVRPCRCRGSTKWVHQVCLQRWVDEKQRGNSTARVACPQCNAEYLIVFPKLGPVVYVLDLADRLISKACPFTAAGIMVGSIYWTAVTYGAVTVMQVVGHKEGLDVMERADPLFLLIGLPTIPVMLILGKMIRWEDYVLRFWRKYSNKLQILNSIFPGQKGHIGIGCPVPRIPAEASPLADHVSATRILCGALVFPTIATIVGKLMFSSVNSNLQRTILGGIAFVAVKGAFKVYFKQQQYQRQAHRKILNFPEAEEAWTDRQTH
;
A
#
# COMPACT_ATOMS: atom_id res chain seq x y z
N LEU A 1 -87.03 14.66 5.12
CA LEU A 1 -85.65 15.06 4.77
C LEU A 1 -84.68 14.52 5.83
N SER A 2 -84.20 13.29 5.65
CA SER A 2 -83.06 12.76 6.43
C SER A 2 -82.39 11.66 5.62
N GLN A 3 -81.75 12.06 4.51
CA GLN A 3 -80.74 11.24 3.88
C GLN A 3 -79.43 11.55 4.60
N ARG A 4 -79.09 10.75 5.62
CA ARG A 4 -77.68 10.61 6.02
C ARG A 4 -77.02 9.79 4.93
N SER A 5 -76.46 10.49 3.96
CA SER A 5 -75.55 9.95 2.96
C SER A 5 -74.39 9.28 3.70
N CYS A 6 -74.39 7.95 3.74
CA CYS A 6 -73.19 7.21 4.09
C CYS A 6 -72.22 7.45 2.93
N LEU A 7 -71.36 8.48 3.06
CA LEU A 7 -70.21 8.66 2.18
C LEU A 7 -69.42 7.36 2.23
N SER A 8 -69.50 6.57 1.16
CA SER A 8 -68.56 5.50 0.86
C SER A 8 -67.18 6.14 0.78
N LEU A 9 -66.47 6.19 1.91
CA LEU A 9 -65.08 6.61 1.98
C LEU A 9 -64.29 5.61 1.14
N SER A 10 -64.02 5.96 -0.11
CA SER A 10 -63.17 5.19 -0.99
C SER A 10 -61.80 5.03 -0.32
N LEU A 11 -61.39 3.77 -0.15
CA LEU A 11 -60.04 3.46 0.29
C LEU A 11 -59.09 3.92 -0.81
N SER A 12 -58.06 4.68 -0.46
CA SER A 12 -57.00 5.05 -1.39
C SER A 12 -55.64 4.76 -0.77
N CYS A 13 -54.79 4.09 -1.53
CA CYS A 13 -53.47 3.71 -1.07
C CYS A 13 -52.55 4.93 -1.15
N TRP A 14 -52.00 5.40 -0.03
CA TRP A 14 -51.14 6.60 -0.04
C TRP A 14 -49.80 6.44 -0.78
N VAL A 15 -49.37 5.21 -1.08
CA VAL A 15 -48.13 4.92 -1.84
C VAL A 15 -48.34 4.99 -3.35
N CYS A 16 -49.34 4.28 -3.90
CA CYS A 16 -49.58 4.17 -5.34
C CYS A 16 -50.80 4.97 -5.83
N PHE A 17 -51.54 5.59 -4.92
CA PHE A 17 -52.75 6.39 -5.17
C PHE A 17 -53.95 5.65 -5.78
N ALA A 18 -53.85 4.33 -5.99
CA ALA A 18 -54.97 3.49 -6.43
C ALA A 18 -56.07 3.40 -5.36
N THR A 19 -57.30 3.19 -5.82
CA THR A 19 -58.50 3.05 -4.99
C THR A 19 -58.98 1.60 -4.93
N ASP A 20 -59.92 1.30 -4.02
CA ASP A 20 -60.55 -0.03 -3.92
C ASP A 20 -61.27 -0.49 -5.21
N GLU A 21 -61.63 0.46 -6.09
CA GLU A 21 -62.26 0.15 -7.37
C GLU A 21 -61.25 -0.37 -8.41
N ASP A 22 -59.98 0.06 -8.30
CA ASP A 22 -58.91 -0.29 -9.22
C ASP A 22 -58.37 -1.71 -8.96
N ASP A 23 -58.37 -2.16 -7.71
CA ASP A 23 -57.95 -3.52 -7.32
C ASP A 23 -58.75 -4.05 -6.11
N ARG A 24 -59.86 -4.72 -6.41
CA ARG A 24 -60.76 -5.32 -5.41
C ARG A 24 -60.16 -6.51 -4.67
N THR A 25 -59.04 -7.05 -5.12
CA THR A 25 -58.37 -8.22 -4.51
C THR A 25 -57.21 -7.83 -3.61
N ALA A 26 -56.86 -6.55 -3.55
CA ALA A 26 -55.75 -6.06 -2.75
C ALA A 26 -55.98 -6.23 -1.24
N GLU A 27 -54.93 -6.66 -0.53
CA GLU A 27 -54.93 -6.68 0.93
C GLU A 27 -54.64 -5.29 1.48
N TRP A 28 -55.63 -4.69 2.15
CA TRP A 28 -55.53 -3.36 2.75
C TRP A 28 -55.15 -3.42 4.22
N VAL A 29 -54.17 -2.61 4.62
CA VAL A 29 -53.71 -2.50 6.01
C VAL A 29 -53.77 -1.07 6.53
N ARG A 30 -53.88 -0.96 7.86
CA ARG A 30 -53.87 0.32 8.61
C ARG A 30 -52.75 0.33 9.66
N PRO A 31 -51.50 0.57 9.26
CA PRO A 31 -50.34 0.38 10.14
C PRO A 31 -50.11 1.54 11.13
N CYS A 32 -50.91 2.62 11.06
CA CYS A 32 -50.69 3.85 11.82
C CYS A 32 -51.99 4.51 12.31
N ARG A 33 -51.84 5.64 13.03
CA ARG A 33 -52.94 6.39 13.66
C ARG A 33 -53.42 7.60 12.84
N CYS A 34 -53.07 7.68 11.56
CA CYS A 34 -53.53 8.76 10.67
C CYS A 34 -55.06 8.78 10.51
N ARG A 35 -55.62 9.94 10.16
CA ARG A 35 -57.06 10.14 9.97
C ARG A 35 -57.40 10.20 8.47
N GLY A 36 -58.63 9.83 8.11
CA GLY A 36 -59.10 9.86 6.72
C GLY A 36 -58.59 8.69 5.87
N SER A 37 -58.45 8.91 4.57
CA SER A 37 -57.98 7.92 3.58
C SER A 37 -56.48 7.65 3.67
N THR A 38 -55.69 8.61 4.16
CA THR A 38 -54.21 8.52 4.25
C THR A 38 -53.67 7.46 5.22
N LYS A 39 -54.54 6.82 6.01
CA LYS A 39 -54.17 5.72 6.91
C LYS A 39 -54.16 4.34 6.23
N TRP A 40 -54.77 4.22 5.04
CA TRP A 40 -54.93 2.96 4.32
C TRP A 40 -53.86 2.79 3.25
N VAL A 41 -53.34 1.58 3.13
CA VAL A 41 -52.27 1.23 2.18
C VAL A 41 -52.36 -0.25 1.84
N HIS A 42 -51.97 -0.62 0.62
CA HIS A 42 -51.83 -2.04 0.27
C HIS A 42 -50.67 -2.67 1.04
N GLN A 43 -50.83 -3.92 1.47
CA GLN A 43 -49.80 -4.69 2.16
C GLN A 43 -48.49 -4.73 1.37
N VAL A 44 -48.56 -5.02 0.07
CA VAL A 44 -47.38 -5.10 -0.82
C VAL A 44 -46.71 -3.74 -1.01
N CYS A 45 -47.50 -2.66 -1.13
CA CYS A 45 -46.96 -1.31 -1.25
C CYS A 45 -46.21 -0.88 0.02
N LEU A 46 -46.76 -1.21 1.18
CA LEU A 46 -46.14 -0.91 2.46
C LEU A 46 -44.86 -1.74 2.68
N GLN A 47 -44.87 -3.03 2.34
CA GLN A 47 -43.70 -3.90 2.42
C GLN A 47 -42.52 -3.34 1.59
N ARG A 48 -42.77 -3.00 0.31
CA ARG A 48 -41.74 -2.41 -0.55
C ARG A 48 -41.19 -1.10 0.00
N TRP A 49 -42.07 -0.23 0.52
CA TRP A 49 -41.66 1.02 1.13
C TRP A 49 -40.81 0.80 2.39
N VAL A 50 -41.17 -0.18 3.22
CA VAL A 50 -40.39 -0.58 4.41
C VAL A 50 -39.03 -1.13 4.00
N ASP A 51 -38.96 -2.00 2.99
CA ASP A 51 -37.70 -2.58 2.50
C ASP A 51 -36.73 -1.48 2.01
N GLU A 52 -37.24 -0.49 1.28
CA GLU A 52 -36.47 0.67 0.83
C GLU A 52 -35.95 1.51 2.02
N LYS A 53 -36.74 1.66 3.08
CA LYS A 53 -36.32 2.37 4.30
C LYS A 53 -35.31 1.59 5.13
N GLN A 54 -35.41 0.26 5.16
CA GLN A 54 -34.52 -0.59 5.96
C GLN A 54 -33.16 -0.85 5.30
N ARG A 55 -33.04 -0.70 3.96
CA ARG A 55 -31.77 -0.88 3.20
C ARG A 55 -31.03 -2.18 3.57
N GLY A 56 -31.77 -3.26 3.77
CA GLY A 56 -31.23 -4.57 4.16
C GLY A 56 -31.03 -4.78 5.67
N ASN A 57 -31.23 -3.76 6.50
CA ASN A 57 -31.25 -3.91 7.96
C ASN A 57 -32.69 -4.15 8.46
N SER A 58 -33.12 -5.40 8.45
CA SER A 58 -34.45 -5.83 8.91
C SER A 58 -34.75 -5.51 10.39
N THR A 59 -33.73 -5.18 11.19
CA THR A 59 -33.90 -4.77 12.60
C THR A 59 -34.13 -3.27 12.78
N ALA A 60 -33.96 -2.47 11.71
CA ALA A 60 -34.19 -1.04 11.76
C ALA A 60 -35.67 -0.73 11.93
N ARG A 61 -36.01 0.10 12.93
CA ARG A 61 -37.40 0.53 13.15
C ARG A 61 -37.84 1.47 12.05
N VAL A 62 -39.06 1.27 11.56
CA VAL A 62 -39.68 2.11 10.54
C VAL A 62 -40.96 2.70 11.11
N ALA A 63 -41.14 4.01 10.95
CA ALA A 63 -42.30 4.74 11.44
C ALA A 63 -43.03 5.47 10.31
N CYS A 64 -44.32 5.70 10.51
CA CYS A 64 -45.15 6.49 9.61
C CYS A 64 -44.60 7.92 9.48
N PRO A 65 -44.37 8.44 8.26
CA PRO A 65 -43.81 9.79 8.09
C PRO A 65 -44.76 10.93 8.51
N GLN A 66 -46.05 10.66 8.67
CA GLN A 66 -47.07 11.67 8.97
C GLN A 66 -47.41 11.77 10.45
N CYS A 67 -47.57 10.63 11.14
CA CYS A 67 -47.96 10.60 12.55
C CYS A 67 -46.88 10.01 13.47
N ASN A 68 -45.72 9.63 12.92
CA ASN A 68 -44.60 9.03 13.64
C ASN A 68 -44.94 7.74 14.42
N ALA A 69 -46.04 7.06 14.08
CA ALA A 69 -46.36 5.77 14.67
C ALA A 69 -45.38 4.71 14.12
N GLU A 70 -44.66 4.01 15.00
CA GLU A 70 -43.81 2.87 14.64
C GLU A 70 -44.67 1.74 14.06
N TYR A 71 -44.23 1.18 12.92
CA TYR A 71 -44.87 0.04 12.30
C TYR A 71 -44.53 -1.25 13.04
N LEU A 72 -45.54 -2.06 13.32
CA LEU A 72 -45.39 -3.37 13.95
C LEU A 72 -45.12 -4.42 12.86
N ILE A 73 -43.84 -4.79 12.71
CA ILE A 73 -43.40 -5.78 11.72
C ILE A 73 -43.13 -7.10 12.43
N VAL A 74 -43.89 -8.14 12.07
CA VAL A 74 -43.71 -9.51 12.60
C VAL A 74 -43.10 -10.37 11.50
N PHE A 75 -41.92 -10.93 11.77
CA PHE A 75 -41.24 -11.83 10.83
C PHE A 75 -41.67 -13.28 11.09
N PRO A 76 -41.87 -14.10 10.04
CA PRO A 76 -42.09 -15.53 10.20
C PRO A 76 -40.87 -16.18 10.86
N LYS A 77 -41.09 -17.21 11.68
CA LYS A 77 -39.99 -17.96 12.31
C LYS A 77 -39.14 -18.62 11.22
N LEU A 78 -37.84 -18.42 11.27
CA LEU A 78 -36.88 -19.10 10.39
C LEU A 78 -36.91 -20.60 10.68
N GLY A 79 -36.95 -21.42 9.63
CA GLY A 79 -36.85 -22.88 9.78
C GLY A 79 -35.47 -23.29 10.34
N PRO A 80 -35.35 -24.49 10.95
CA PRO A 80 -34.10 -24.94 11.57
C PRO A 80 -32.88 -24.89 10.63
N VAL A 81 -33.08 -25.22 9.35
CA VAL A 81 -32.03 -25.18 8.32
C VAL A 81 -31.51 -23.76 8.09
N VAL A 82 -32.40 -22.78 7.99
CA VAL A 82 -32.01 -21.38 7.74
C VAL A 82 -31.30 -20.79 8.95
N TYR A 83 -31.70 -21.20 10.17
CA TYR A 83 -30.99 -20.82 11.39
C TYR A 83 -29.55 -21.36 11.43
N VAL A 84 -29.35 -22.64 11.07
CA VAL A 84 -28.01 -23.23 10.99
C VAL A 84 -27.16 -22.54 9.93
N LEU A 85 -27.75 -22.18 8.78
CA LEU A 85 -27.06 -21.44 7.74
C LEU A 85 -26.64 -20.03 8.20
N ASP A 86 -27.52 -19.29 8.88
CA ASP A 86 -27.18 -17.96 9.45
C ASP A 86 -26.07 -18.07 10.51
N LEU A 87 -26.10 -19.10 11.36
CA LEU A 87 -25.04 -19.34 12.33
C LEU A 87 -23.70 -19.65 11.64
N ALA A 88 -23.71 -20.50 10.62
CA ALA A 88 -22.53 -20.83 9.84
C ALA A 88 -21.95 -19.58 9.15
N ASP A 89 -22.78 -18.79 8.48
CA ASP A 89 -22.35 -17.57 7.79
C ASP A 89 -21.72 -16.54 8.75
N ARG A 90 -22.29 -16.39 9.95
CA ARG A 90 -21.71 -15.53 11.00
C ARG A 90 -20.37 -16.05 11.52
N LEU A 91 -20.23 -17.36 11.68
CA LEU A 91 -18.96 -17.98 12.10
C LEU A 91 -17.90 -17.85 11.01
N ILE A 92 -18.26 -18.12 9.76
CA ILE A 92 -17.38 -17.97 8.58
C ILE A 92 -16.93 -16.52 8.46
N SER A 93 -17.86 -15.56 8.50
CA SER A 93 -17.55 -14.13 8.41
C SER A 93 -16.55 -13.67 9.49
N LYS A 94 -16.62 -14.24 10.70
CA LYS A 94 -15.67 -13.96 11.78
C LYS A 94 -14.33 -14.69 11.59
N ALA A 95 -14.35 -15.94 11.12
CA ALA A 95 -13.15 -16.78 10.97
C ALA A 95 -12.31 -16.44 9.72
N CYS A 96 -12.95 -15.97 8.65
CA CYS A 96 -12.33 -15.61 7.37
C CYS A 96 -11.12 -14.67 7.52
N PRO A 97 -11.20 -13.51 8.21
CA PRO A 97 -10.05 -12.60 8.32
C PRO A 97 -8.87 -13.24 9.08
N PHE A 98 -9.12 -14.06 10.11
CA PHE A 98 -8.06 -14.75 10.83
C PHE A 98 -7.39 -15.83 10.00
N THR A 99 -8.19 -16.60 9.25
CA THR A 99 -7.68 -17.62 8.34
C THR A 99 -6.85 -16.98 7.23
N ALA A 100 -7.34 -15.89 6.64
CA ALA A 100 -6.61 -15.13 5.62
C ALA A 100 -5.28 -14.59 6.18
N ALA A 101 -5.28 -13.99 7.37
CA ALA A 101 -4.06 -13.51 8.02
C ALA A 101 -3.07 -14.66 8.29
N GLY A 102 -3.56 -15.81 8.79
CA GLY A 102 -2.74 -17.01 9.03
C GLY A 102 -2.09 -17.53 7.76
N ILE A 103 -2.85 -17.63 6.66
CA ILE A 103 -2.35 -18.05 5.35
C ILE A 103 -1.28 -17.07 4.85
N MET A 104 -1.49 -15.76 4.99
CA MET A 104 -0.49 -14.77 4.57
C MET A 104 0.81 -14.89 5.38
N VAL A 105 0.73 -14.95 6.71
CA VAL A 105 1.92 -15.08 7.56
C VAL A 105 2.65 -16.39 7.28
N GLY A 106 1.93 -17.50 7.15
CA GLY A 106 2.50 -18.80 6.80
C GLY A 106 3.22 -18.78 5.46
N SER A 107 2.64 -18.12 4.45
CA SER A 107 3.25 -17.97 3.11
C SER A 107 4.53 -17.13 3.17
N ILE A 108 4.53 -16.02 3.90
CA ILE A 108 5.70 -15.16 4.09
C ILE A 108 6.82 -15.92 4.82
N TYR A 109 6.46 -16.66 5.87
CA TYR A 109 7.41 -17.47 6.63
C TYR A 109 8.04 -18.57 5.77
N TRP A 110 7.23 -19.36 5.05
CA TRP A 110 7.73 -20.47 4.23
C TRP A 110 8.61 -20.00 3.08
N THR A 111 8.25 -18.88 2.46
CA THR A 111 9.10 -18.25 1.43
C THR A 111 10.42 -17.74 2.00
N ALA A 112 10.42 -17.14 3.21
CA ALA A 112 11.65 -16.73 3.89
C ALA A 112 12.55 -17.92 4.26
N VAL A 113 11.97 -19.02 4.77
CA VAL A 113 12.71 -20.27 5.07
C VAL A 113 13.34 -20.82 3.80
N THR A 114 12.56 -20.96 2.73
CA THR A 114 13.02 -21.49 1.44
C THR A 114 14.15 -20.63 0.87
N TYR A 115 13.99 -19.31 0.90
CA TYR A 115 15.03 -18.39 0.45
C TYR A 115 16.30 -18.47 1.30
N GLY A 116 16.16 -18.59 2.62
CA GLY A 116 17.28 -18.79 3.54
C GLY A 116 18.08 -20.05 3.18
N ALA A 117 17.39 -21.17 2.95
CA ALA A 117 18.01 -22.43 2.54
C ALA A 117 18.76 -22.28 1.20
N VAL A 118 18.12 -21.68 0.19
CA VAL A 118 18.76 -21.39 -1.11
C VAL A 118 20.01 -20.53 -0.92
N THR A 119 19.96 -19.52 -0.05
CA THR A 119 21.10 -18.65 0.24
C THR A 119 22.28 -19.43 0.85
N VAL A 120 22.01 -20.31 1.83
CA VAL A 120 23.05 -21.17 2.43
C VAL A 120 23.68 -22.07 1.38
N MET A 121 22.86 -22.73 0.56
CA MET A 121 23.35 -23.62 -0.51
C MET A 121 24.16 -22.85 -1.56
N GLN A 122 23.83 -21.59 -1.85
CA GLN A 122 24.58 -20.73 -2.78
C GLN A 122 25.93 -20.30 -2.21
N VAL A 123 25.97 -19.86 -0.95
CA VAL A 123 27.15 -19.26 -0.31
C VAL A 123 28.18 -20.33 0.09
N VAL A 124 27.70 -21.40 0.72
CA VAL A 124 28.56 -22.49 1.21
C VAL A 124 28.86 -23.50 0.10
N GLY A 125 27.88 -23.73 -0.79
CA GLY A 125 27.94 -24.75 -1.82
C GLY A 125 26.92 -25.85 -1.56
N HIS A 126 26.53 -26.56 -2.61
CA HIS A 126 25.39 -27.48 -2.56
C HIS A 126 25.59 -28.65 -1.58
N LYS A 127 26.74 -29.34 -1.64
CA LYS A 127 27.03 -30.52 -0.80
C LYS A 127 27.31 -30.13 0.66
N GLU A 128 28.21 -29.16 0.85
CA GLU A 128 28.58 -28.65 2.18
C GLU A 128 27.40 -27.95 2.87
N GLY A 129 26.59 -27.20 2.12
CA GLY A 129 25.39 -26.54 2.65
C GLY A 129 24.33 -27.54 3.09
N LEU A 130 24.14 -28.64 2.34
CA LEU A 130 23.22 -29.71 2.74
C LEU A 130 23.70 -30.41 4.01
N ASP A 131 24.99 -30.73 4.10
CA ASP A 131 25.59 -31.36 5.28
C ASP A 131 25.50 -30.45 6.53
N VAL A 132 25.72 -29.14 6.37
CA VAL A 132 25.52 -28.15 7.44
C VAL A 132 24.05 -28.08 7.87
N MET A 133 23.11 -28.14 6.93
CA MET A 133 21.68 -28.14 7.24
C MET A 133 21.26 -29.44 7.95
N GLU A 134 21.74 -30.61 7.52
CA GLU A 134 21.39 -31.90 8.13
C GLU A 134 21.95 -32.05 9.55
N ARG A 135 23.13 -31.49 9.83
CA ARG A 135 23.77 -31.54 11.14
C ARG A 135 23.25 -30.48 12.13
N ALA A 136 22.57 -29.45 11.65
CA ALA A 136 22.06 -28.38 12.50
C ALA A 136 20.81 -28.81 13.27
N ASP A 137 20.62 -28.26 14.47
CA ASP A 137 19.41 -28.48 15.25
C ASP A 137 18.17 -27.98 14.48
N PRO A 138 17.06 -28.74 14.45
CA PRO A 138 15.85 -28.36 13.72
C PRO A 138 15.28 -27.01 14.15
N LEU A 139 15.41 -26.62 15.43
CA LEU A 139 14.97 -25.31 15.92
C LEU A 139 15.84 -24.18 15.37
N PHE A 140 17.15 -24.42 15.24
CA PHE A 140 18.06 -23.45 14.64
C PHE A 140 17.79 -23.23 13.16
N LEU A 141 17.40 -24.28 12.41
CA LEU A 141 16.98 -24.12 11.01
C LEU A 141 15.64 -23.37 10.89
N LEU A 142 14.67 -23.72 11.73
CA LEU A 142 13.34 -23.12 11.75
C LEU A 142 13.39 -21.61 11.99
N ILE A 143 14.26 -21.15 12.89
CA ILE A 143 14.42 -19.73 13.24
C ILE A 143 15.50 -19.07 12.36
N GLY A 144 16.61 -19.74 12.11
CA GLY A 144 17.79 -19.19 11.46
C GLY A 144 17.59 -18.92 9.97
N LEU A 145 17.02 -19.85 9.20
CA LEU A 145 16.82 -19.66 7.75
C LEU A 145 16.00 -18.42 7.39
N PRO A 146 14.82 -18.15 8.01
CA PRO A 146 14.05 -16.94 7.69
C PRO A 146 14.70 -15.66 8.20
N THR A 147 15.65 -15.71 9.15
CA THR A 147 16.40 -14.50 9.57
C THR A 147 17.34 -14.01 8.48
N ILE A 148 17.84 -14.88 7.61
CA ILE A 148 18.77 -14.51 6.53
C ILE A 148 18.18 -13.44 5.60
N PRO A 149 17.00 -13.62 4.95
CA PRO A 149 16.40 -12.57 4.13
C PRO A 149 16.08 -11.30 4.93
N VAL A 150 15.64 -11.44 6.19
CA VAL A 150 15.37 -10.28 7.06
C VAL A 150 16.64 -9.46 7.27
N MET A 151 17.77 -10.10 7.59
CA MET A 151 19.05 -9.43 7.78
C MET A 151 19.59 -8.81 6.48
N LEU A 152 19.38 -9.45 5.32
CA LEU A 152 19.74 -8.87 4.02
C LEU A 152 18.91 -7.61 3.72
N ILE A 153 17.62 -7.63 4.02
CA ILE A 153 16.71 -6.49 3.83
C ILE A 153 17.10 -5.36 4.78
N LEU A 154 17.26 -5.65 6.08
CA LEU A 154 17.68 -4.67 7.09
C LEU A 154 19.06 -4.08 6.74
N GLY A 155 20.02 -4.91 6.32
CA GLY A 155 21.33 -4.46 5.87
C GLY A 155 21.26 -3.52 4.67
N LYS A 156 20.32 -3.74 3.74
CA LYS A 156 20.10 -2.85 2.60
C LYS A 156 19.36 -1.56 2.97
N MET A 157 18.55 -1.58 4.03
CA MET A 157 17.92 -0.36 4.58
C MET A 157 18.97 0.60 5.17
N ILE A 158 20.12 0.09 5.61
CA ILE A 158 21.25 0.90 6.06
C ILE A 158 21.93 1.53 4.83
N ARG A 159 21.67 2.82 4.60
CA ARG A 159 22.28 3.62 3.52
C ARG A 159 23.74 4.01 3.83
N TRP A 160 24.60 3.03 4.08
CA TRP A 160 26.02 3.24 4.43
C TRP A 160 26.75 4.17 3.42
N GLU A 161 26.36 4.10 2.14
CA GLU A 161 26.86 4.95 1.05
C GLU A 161 26.74 6.45 1.38
N ASP A 162 25.63 6.88 2.01
CA ASP A 162 25.42 8.29 2.35
C ASP A 162 26.22 8.72 3.58
N TYR A 163 26.44 7.80 4.52
CA TYR A 163 27.37 8.04 5.64
C TYR A 163 28.79 8.21 5.13
N VAL A 164 29.24 7.33 4.23
CA VAL A 164 30.55 7.42 3.58
C VAL A 164 30.68 8.71 2.78
N LEU A 165 29.65 9.11 2.03
CA LEU A 165 29.65 10.38 1.28
C LEU A 165 29.75 11.60 2.19
N ARG A 166 29.02 11.63 3.31
CA ARG A 166 29.11 12.71 4.30
C ARG A 166 30.51 12.77 4.92
N PHE A 167 31.06 11.61 5.27
CA PHE A 167 32.40 11.50 5.82
C PHE A 167 33.47 11.94 4.80
N TRP A 168 33.35 11.47 3.56
CA TRP A 168 34.21 11.85 2.44
C TRP A 168 34.19 13.36 2.20
N ARG A 169 33.03 14.00 2.11
CA ARG A 169 32.95 15.47 1.93
C ARG A 169 33.56 16.24 3.10
N LYS A 170 33.34 15.76 4.34
CA LYS A 170 33.91 16.38 5.55
C LYS A 170 35.44 16.33 5.55
N TYR A 171 36.02 15.23 5.08
CA TYR A 171 37.48 15.04 5.07
C TYR A 171 38.15 15.51 3.77
N SER A 172 37.45 15.49 2.63
CA SER A 172 37.93 15.94 1.32
C SER A 172 38.21 17.44 1.29
N ASN A 173 37.45 18.26 2.03
CA ASN A 173 37.78 19.68 2.20
C ASN A 173 39.12 19.90 2.95
N LYS A 174 39.64 18.87 3.62
CA LYS A 174 40.91 18.91 4.36
C LYS A 174 42.11 18.40 3.53
N LEU A 175 41.87 17.58 2.51
CA LEU A 175 42.87 17.13 1.54
C LEU A 175 42.90 18.08 0.34
N GLN A 176 43.70 19.16 0.43
CA GLN A 176 44.01 20.07 -0.68
C GLN A 176 44.59 19.36 -1.93
N ILE A 177 45.03 18.10 -1.80
CA ILE A 177 45.68 17.31 -2.85
C ILE A 177 44.70 16.87 -3.96
N LEU A 178 43.38 16.84 -3.70
CA LEU A 178 42.38 16.51 -4.73
C LEU A 178 41.96 17.71 -5.60
N ASN A 179 42.36 18.94 -5.25
CA ASN A 179 42.11 20.12 -6.06
C ASN A 179 42.91 20.13 -7.38
N SER A 180 43.97 19.32 -7.49
CA SER A 180 44.78 19.22 -8.73
C SER A 180 44.16 18.28 -9.76
N ILE A 181 43.24 17.39 -9.37
CA ILE A 181 42.56 16.45 -10.29
C ILE A 181 41.27 17.06 -10.87
N PHE A 182 40.71 18.10 -10.23
CA PHE A 182 39.44 18.73 -10.65
C PHE A 182 39.56 20.26 -10.81
N PRO A 183 39.88 20.77 -12.01
CA PRO A 183 40.08 22.21 -12.29
C PRO A 183 38.78 23.02 -12.41
N GLY A 184 37.68 22.60 -11.75
CA GLY A 184 36.37 23.26 -11.82
C GLY A 184 36.04 24.18 -10.64
N GLN A 185 36.83 24.14 -9.55
CA GLN A 185 36.61 24.95 -8.34
C GLN A 185 37.39 26.27 -8.39
N LYS A 186 37.42 26.93 -9.56
CA LYS A 186 37.90 28.31 -9.70
C LYS A 186 36.82 29.10 -10.43
N GLY A 187 35.84 29.58 -9.68
CA GLY A 187 34.80 30.46 -10.21
C GLY A 187 33.92 30.97 -9.09
N HIS A 188 34.21 32.20 -8.64
CA HIS A 188 33.39 33.05 -7.76
C HIS A 188 33.04 32.52 -6.36
N ILE A 189 33.99 32.62 -5.43
CA ILE A 189 33.66 32.86 -4.01
C ILE A 189 33.65 34.37 -3.83
N GLY A 190 32.49 34.98 -4.11
CA GLY A 190 32.15 36.29 -3.56
C GLY A 190 31.85 36.13 -2.06
N ILE A 191 32.41 37.01 -1.25
CA ILE A 191 32.23 37.11 0.20
C ILE A 191 30.72 37.25 0.48
N GLY A 192 30.06 36.23 1.05
CA GLY A 192 28.68 36.38 1.55
C GLY A 192 27.67 35.22 1.41
N CYS A 193 28.00 34.05 0.87
CA CYS A 193 27.04 32.93 0.79
C CYS A 193 27.42 31.75 1.70
N PRO A 194 26.72 31.54 2.83
CA PRO A 194 26.88 30.32 3.61
C PRO A 194 26.05 29.19 2.99
N VAL A 195 26.62 27.98 3.04
CA VAL A 195 26.01 26.66 2.75
C VAL A 195 26.11 26.16 1.30
N PRO A 196 26.94 25.11 1.04
CA PRO A 196 26.83 24.31 -0.18
C PRO A 196 25.46 23.62 -0.21
N ARG A 197 24.61 23.94 -1.20
CA ARG A 197 23.30 23.28 -1.37
C ARG A 197 23.52 21.79 -1.64
N ILE A 198 23.21 20.95 -0.66
CA ILE A 198 23.06 19.51 -0.86
C ILE A 198 21.79 19.33 -1.73
N PRO A 199 21.87 18.65 -2.88
CA PRO A 199 20.67 18.33 -3.67
C PRO A 199 19.63 17.65 -2.79
N ALA A 200 18.37 18.09 -2.87
CA ALA A 200 17.28 17.40 -2.21
C ALA A 200 17.26 15.95 -2.71
N GLU A 201 17.61 15.01 -1.85
CA GLU A 201 17.38 13.61 -2.17
C GLU A 201 15.88 13.38 -2.17
N ALA A 202 15.35 12.81 -3.25
CA ALA A 202 13.97 12.33 -3.26
C ALA A 202 13.78 11.43 -2.04
N SER A 203 12.86 11.80 -1.15
CA SER A 203 12.51 11.02 0.03
C SER A 203 12.05 9.63 -0.44
N PRO A 204 12.82 8.56 -0.17
CA PRO A 204 12.53 7.24 -0.73
C PRO A 204 11.38 6.53 -0.02
N LEU A 205 10.75 7.19 0.96
CA LEU A 205 9.70 6.61 1.81
C LEU A 205 8.28 6.78 1.22
N ALA A 206 8.12 7.56 0.14
CA ALA A 206 6.80 7.86 -0.43
C ALA A 206 6.35 6.92 -1.56
N ASP A 207 7.24 6.10 -2.14
CA ASP A 207 6.94 5.34 -3.36
C ASP A 207 7.02 3.82 -3.16
N HIS A 208 5.93 3.09 -3.45
CA HIS A 208 5.90 1.61 -3.48
C HIS A 208 7.00 0.99 -4.37
N VAL A 209 7.47 1.75 -5.37
CA VAL A 209 8.59 1.38 -6.26
C VAL A 209 9.93 1.28 -5.50
N SER A 210 10.10 2.07 -4.44
CA SER A 210 11.30 2.07 -3.58
C SER A 210 11.40 0.80 -2.74
N ALA A 211 10.30 0.38 -2.13
CA ALA A 211 10.25 -0.84 -1.31
C ALA A 211 10.57 -2.10 -2.14
N THR A 212 10.00 -2.21 -3.34
CA THR A 212 10.26 -3.34 -4.25
C THR A 212 11.73 -3.39 -4.66
N ARG A 213 12.35 -2.24 -4.96
CA ARG A 213 13.78 -2.15 -5.31
C ARG A 213 14.69 -2.55 -4.14
N ILE A 214 14.30 -2.20 -2.91
CA ILE A 214 15.01 -2.61 -1.69
C ILE A 214 14.92 -4.13 -1.55
N LEU A 215 13.71 -4.68 -1.58
CA LEU A 215 13.47 -6.13 -1.47
C LEU A 215 14.22 -6.92 -2.55
N CYS A 216 13.95 -6.68 -3.83
CA CYS A 216 14.60 -7.40 -4.93
C CYS A 216 16.11 -7.27 -4.87
N GLY A 217 16.62 -6.06 -4.61
CA GLY A 217 18.05 -5.84 -4.53
C GLY A 217 18.71 -6.43 -3.28
N ALA A 218 17.97 -6.78 -2.23
CA ALA A 218 18.48 -7.52 -1.06
C ALA A 218 18.52 -9.01 -1.38
N LEU A 219 17.48 -9.53 -2.03
CA LEU A 219 17.34 -10.95 -2.34
C LEU A 219 18.28 -11.42 -3.48
N VAL A 220 18.66 -10.53 -4.39
CA VAL A 220 19.63 -10.87 -5.46
C VAL A 220 21.08 -10.74 -4.97
N PHE A 221 21.31 -10.15 -3.80
CA PHE A 221 22.65 -9.85 -3.30
C PHE A 221 23.53 -11.11 -3.10
N PRO A 222 23.07 -12.21 -2.47
CA PRO A 222 23.90 -13.40 -2.29
C PRO A 222 24.32 -14.03 -3.62
N THR A 223 23.44 -14.03 -4.62
CA THR A 223 23.74 -14.53 -5.97
C THR A 223 24.83 -13.71 -6.63
N ILE A 224 24.73 -12.38 -6.57
CA ILE A 224 25.77 -11.47 -7.10
C ILE A 224 27.09 -11.67 -6.36
N ALA A 225 27.07 -11.72 -5.02
CA ALA A 225 28.25 -11.93 -4.20
C ALA A 225 28.98 -13.24 -4.58
N THR A 226 28.22 -14.31 -4.81
CA THR A 226 28.74 -15.62 -5.22
C THR A 226 29.37 -15.57 -6.61
N ILE A 227 28.71 -14.92 -7.57
CA ILE A 227 29.21 -14.77 -8.95
C ILE A 227 30.50 -13.92 -8.96
N VAL A 228 30.48 -12.75 -8.31
CA VAL A 228 31.64 -11.86 -8.22
C VAL A 228 32.80 -12.55 -7.51
N GLY A 229 32.52 -13.31 -6.44
CA GLY A 229 33.52 -14.10 -5.72
C GLY A 229 34.18 -15.14 -6.62
N LYS A 230 33.40 -15.88 -7.41
CA LYS A 230 33.90 -16.87 -8.38
C LYS A 230 34.78 -16.24 -9.46
N LEU A 231 34.43 -15.04 -9.93
CA LEU A 231 35.16 -14.35 -11.01
C LEU A 231 36.45 -13.68 -10.53
N MET A 232 36.42 -12.99 -9.38
CA MET A 232 37.54 -12.18 -8.90
C MET A 232 38.48 -12.93 -7.96
N PHE A 233 37.97 -13.94 -7.24
CA PHE A 233 38.70 -14.63 -6.17
C PHE A 233 38.66 -16.15 -6.36
N SER A 234 38.89 -16.62 -7.59
CA SER A 234 38.94 -18.04 -7.94
C SER A 234 40.03 -18.81 -7.18
N SER A 235 41.07 -18.12 -6.71
CA SER A 235 42.22 -18.69 -6.00
C SER A 235 41.93 -19.09 -4.52
N VAL A 236 40.77 -18.72 -3.96
CA VAL A 236 40.43 -19.01 -2.55
C VAL A 236 39.74 -20.36 -2.46
N ASN A 237 40.26 -21.26 -1.62
CA ASN A 237 39.77 -22.64 -1.50
C ASN A 237 38.37 -22.75 -0.86
N SER A 238 38.03 -21.86 0.09
CA SER A 238 36.72 -21.89 0.76
C SER A 238 35.66 -21.11 -0.03
N ASN A 239 34.55 -21.78 -0.36
CA ASN A 239 33.40 -21.19 -1.07
C ASN A 239 32.77 -20.02 -0.30
N LEU A 240 32.65 -20.15 1.02
CA LEU A 240 32.09 -19.14 1.89
C LEU A 240 32.96 -17.88 1.91
N GLN A 241 34.27 -18.05 2.12
CA GLN A 241 35.21 -16.93 2.14
C GLN A 241 35.24 -16.22 0.78
N ARG A 242 35.23 -16.98 -0.32
CA ARG A 242 35.16 -16.44 -1.68
C ARG A 242 33.91 -15.60 -1.91
N THR A 243 32.76 -16.06 -1.42
CA THR A 243 31.48 -15.35 -1.54
C THR A 243 31.45 -14.07 -0.70
N ILE A 244 31.97 -14.12 0.53
CA ILE A 244 32.10 -12.92 1.39
C ILE A 244 32.97 -11.86 0.71
N LEU A 245 34.13 -12.27 0.18
CA LEU A 245 35.06 -11.38 -0.49
C LEU A 245 34.46 -10.79 -1.78
N GLY A 246 33.72 -11.60 -2.54
CA GLY A 246 32.92 -11.13 -3.68
C GLY A 246 31.84 -10.13 -3.30
N GLY A 247 31.15 -10.34 -2.17
CA GLY A 247 30.18 -9.41 -1.62
C GLY A 247 30.80 -8.07 -1.22
N ILE A 248 31.93 -8.09 -0.51
CA ILE A 248 32.67 -6.88 -0.13
C ILE A 248 33.14 -6.12 -1.38
N ALA A 249 33.72 -6.81 -2.36
CA ALA A 249 34.15 -6.21 -3.61
C ALA A 249 32.99 -5.58 -4.38
N PHE A 250 31.85 -6.28 -4.50
CA PHE A 250 30.66 -5.73 -5.15
C PHE A 250 30.14 -4.47 -4.45
N VAL A 251 30.04 -4.48 -3.11
CA VAL A 251 29.59 -3.33 -2.32
C VAL A 251 30.54 -2.15 -2.49
N ALA A 252 31.86 -2.38 -2.47
CA ALA A 252 32.87 -1.36 -2.66
C ALA A 252 32.80 -0.73 -4.06
N VAL A 253 32.77 -1.56 -5.11
CA VAL A 253 32.71 -1.10 -6.51
C VAL A 253 31.41 -0.33 -6.78
N LYS A 254 30.26 -0.89 -6.38
CA LYS A 254 28.97 -0.22 -6.50
C LYS A 254 28.95 1.11 -5.74
N GLY A 255 29.48 1.12 -4.51
CA GLY A 255 29.60 2.32 -3.69
C GLY A 255 30.43 3.40 -4.39
N ALA A 256 31.59 3.04 -4.94
CA ALA A 256 32.46 3.94 -5.69
C ALA A 256 31.76 4.54 -6.93
N PHE A 257 31.08 3.71 -7.74
CA PHE A 257 30.31 4.19 -8.89
C PHE A 257 29.19 5.15 -8.48
N LYS A 258 28.47 4.85 -7.40
CA LYS A 258 27.38 5.71 -6.93
C LYS A 258 27.91 7.04 -6.37
N VAL A 259 29.02 7.00 -5.63
CA VAL A 259 29.71 8.20 -5.13
C VAL A 259 30.14 9.08 -6.31
N TYR A 260 30.77 8.49 -7.32
CA TYR A 260 31.18 9.17 -8.55
C TYR A 260 30.00 9.81 -9.28
N PHE A 261 28.92 9.05 -9.49
CA PHE A 261 27.71 9.56 -10.15
C PHE A 261 27.08 10.71 -9.37
N LYS A 262 26.97 10.60 -8.03
CA LYS A 262 26.43 11.66 -7.18
C LYS A 262 27.30 12.92 -7.22
N GLN A 263 28.62 12.77 -7.33
CA GLN A 263 29.54 13.87 -7.50
C GLN A 263 29.36 14.57 -8.85
N GLN A 264 29.20 13.80 -9.94
CA GLN A 264 28.94 14.34 -11.26
C GLN A 264 27.59 15.07 -11.35
N GLN A 265 26.54 14.51 -10.74
CA GLN A 265 25.25 15.18 -10.62
C GLN A 265 25.35 16.48 -9.81
N TYR A 266 26.12 16.48 -8.73
CA TYR A 266 26.37 17.68 -7.95
C TYR A 266 27.02 18.78 -8.80
N GLN A 267 28.05 18.45 -9.58
CA GLN A 267 28.68 19.42 -10.50
C GLN A 267 27.68 19.95 -11.54
N ARG A 268 26.88 19.06 -12.16
CA ARG A 268 25.86 19.48 -13.13
C ARG A 268 24.81 20.42 -12.53
N GLN A 269 24.40 20.18 -11.29
CA GLN A 269 23.45 21.04 -10.58
C GLN A 269 24.08 22.35 -10.08
N ALA A 270 25.35 22.34 -9.71
CA ALA A 270 26.08 23.54 -9.31
C ALA A 270 26.29 24.51 -10.49
N HIS A 271 26.54 23.98 -11.68
CA HIS A 271 26.68 24.76 -12.92
C HIS A 271 25.36 25.02 -13.66
N ARG A 272 24.20 24.75 -13.04
CA ARG A 272 22.91 25.04 -13.69
C ARG A 272 22.75 26.55 -13.84
N LYS A 273 22.53 27.02 -15.07
CA LYS A 273 22.12 28.39 -15.36
C LYS A 273 20.61 28.42 -15.53
N ILE A 274 19.95 29.28 -14.77
CA ILE A 274 18.55 29.62 -15.01
C ILE A 274 18.59 30.76 -16.00
N LEU A 275 18.02 30.55 -17.19
CA LEU A 275 17.93 31.58 -18.21
C LEU A 275 16.82 32.56 -17.81
N ASN A 276 17.03 33.84 -18.12
CA ASN A 276 15.98 34.85 -17.95
C ASN A 276 14.83 34.55 -18.92
N PHE A 277 13.60 34.89 -18.51
CA PHE A 277 12.47 34.89 -19.42
C PHE A 277 12.75 35.92 -20.52
N PRO A 278 12.55 35.61 -21.81
CA PRO A 278 12.76 36.59 -22.87
C PRO A 278 11.75 37.74 -22.69
N GLU A 279 12.22 38.93 -22.36
CA GLU A 279 11.40 40.15 -22.38
C GLU A 279 11.09 40.48 -23.85
N ALA A 280 9.79 40.62 -24.17
CA ALA A 280 9.32 40.94 -25.52
C ALA A 280 9.60 42.40 -25.94
N GLU A 281 10.39 43.16 -25.16
CA GLU A 281 10.58 44.61 -25.32
C GLU A 281 11.63 44.99 -26.39
N GLU A 282 12.47 44.07 -26.86
CA GLU A 282 13.43 44.38 -27.95
C GLU A 282 12.79 44.37 -29.36
N ALA A 283 11.50 44.01 -29.50
CA ALA A 283 10.81 44.00 -30.80
C ALA A 283 10.12 45.33 -31.17
N TRP A 284 10.09 46.31 -30.25
CA TRP A 284 9.42 47.60 -30.44
C TRP A 284 10.37 48.79 -30.58
N THR A 285 11.58 48.73 -30.00
CA THR A 285 12.57 49.81 -30.13
C THR A 285 13.20 49.89 -31.51
N ASP A 286 13.31 48.78 -32.25
CA ASP A 286 13.83 48.78 -33.63
C ASP A 286 12.78 49.21 -34.68
N ARG A 287 11.51 49.34 -34.26
CA ARG A 287 10.40 49.80 -35.13
C ARG A 287 10.12 51.30 -35.02
N GLN A 288 10.83 52.01 -34.14
CA GLN A 288 10.72 53.47 -33.97
C GLN A 288 11.97 54.25 -34.46
N THR A 289 13.01 53.55 -34.92
CA THR A 289 14.24 54.15 -35.48
C THR A 289 14.42 53.96 -36.99
N HIS A 290 13.37 53.56 -37.72
CA HIS A 290 13.35 53.57 -39.19
C HIS A 290 12.06 54.18 -39.73
#